data_AF-A0A8B9H9I4-F1
#
_entry.id   AF-A0A8B9H9I4-F1
#
_cell.length_a   1.000
_cell.length_b   1.000
_cell.length_c   1.000
_cell.angle_alpha   90.00
_cell.angle_beta   90.00
_cell.angle_gamma   90.00
#
_symmetry.space_group_name_H-M   'P 1'
#
loop_
_entity.id
_entity.type
_entity.pdbx_description
1 polymer ?
#
loop_
_entity_poly.entity_id
_entity_poly.type
_entity_poly.pdbx_seq_one_letter_code
_entity_poly.pdbx_strand_id
1 'polypeptide(L)'
;SLFDCCGGDLNPEFYFLCDLRSAWGIVVQVLTALGFLISLGLLLAVLVRWMCVCGPCGRRGVRGAACASTALFLLAVAGIFALPYSFVVGLTEQTCPVRVFLFGVLFGLAFACLLARVLAVRGCRGRRGWTEPGLALALALVQVVIAVEWLLVVMVRDRGPCSYSQEEFIMLLIYVMVLLAVATMLSLRFLCNSASYRLVDILTLLLSVAIWVVWITLLTRGNRELGHRPSWDDPVISIALTANGWVLLLGVPCTWYLFGYCQDGTHHASKNANYYSFLL
;
A
#
# COMPACT_ATOMS: atom_id res chain seq x y z
N SER A 1 20.12 17.04 35.46
CA SER A 1 20.42 17.87 34.27
C SER A 1 21.23 17.03 33.29
N LEU A 2 20.58 16.07 32.62
CA LEU A 2 21.25 15.00 31.88
C LEU A 2 20.54 14.80 30.52
N PHE A 3 20.47 15.88 29.72
CA PHE A 3 19.75 15.87 28.44
C PHE A 3 20.39 16.76 27.35
N ASP A 4 21.72 16.94 27.37
CA ASP A 4 22.46 17.42 26.19
C ASP A 4 23.28 16.26 25.62
N CYS A 5 22.70 15.52 24.68
CA CYS A 5 23.33 14.34 24.04
C CYS A 5 23.63 14.53 22.55
N CYS A 6 23.81 15.76 22.07
CA CYS A 6 24.32 15.99 20.71
C CYS A 6 25.63 16.76 20.85
N GLY A 7 26.70 16.02 21.15
CA GLY A 7 28.06 16.56 21.17
C GLY A 7 28.40 17.15 19.80
N GLY A 8 29.09 18.28 19.78
CA GLY A 8 29.41 19.06 18.58
C GLY A 8 30.36 18.40 17.57
N ASP A 9 30.48 17.07 17.59
CA ASP A 9 31.41 16.27 16.78
C ASP A 9 30.72 15.05 16.14
N LEU A 10 29.38 15.08 16.01
CA LEU A 10 28.63 14.07 15.27
C LEU A 10 28.62 14.41 13.78
N ASN A 11 28.95 13.41 12.93
CA ASN A 11 28.80 13.50 11.48
C ASN A 11 27.39 14.05 11.13
N PRO A 12 27.27 14.91 10.09
CA PRO A 12 26.00 15.55 9.73
C PRO A 12 24.86 14.56 9.41
N GLU A 13 25.21 13.31 9.07
CA GLU A 13 24.27 12.19 8.88
C GLU A 13 23.49 11.81 10.15
N PHE A 14 24.03 12.10 11.34
CA PHE A 14 23.41 11.73 12.62
C PHE A 14 22.66 12.90 13.30
N TYR A 15 22.68 14.10 12.72
CA TYR A 15 21.98 15.26 13.28
C TYR A 15 20.45 15.09 13.24
N PHE A 16 19.94 14.38 12.23
CA PHE A 16 18.50 14.08 12.09
C PHE A 16 17.98 13.14 13.20
N LEU A 17 18.83 12.26 13.74
CA LEU A 17 18.48 11.39 14.87
C LEU A 17 18.31 12.15 16.19
N CYS A 18 18.93 13.34 16.32
CA CYS A 18 18.72 14.23 17.46
C CYS A 18 17.34 14.91 17.44
N ASP A 19 16.79 15.20 16.25
CA ASP A 19 15.50 15.87 16.09
C ASP A 19 14.31 14.86 16.13
N LEU A 20 14.53 13.64 15.60
CA LEU A 20 13.62 12.49 15.74
C LEU A 20 13.48 11.98 17.19
N ARG A 21 14.30 12.48 18.12
CA ARG A 21 14.31 12.10 19.54
C ARG A 21 13.17 12.73 20.35
N SER A 22 12.35 13.57 19.72
CA SER A 22 11.07 13.99 20.29
C SER A 22 10.12 12.77 20.37
N ALA A 23 9.35 12.65 21.46
CA ALA A 23 8.60 11.43 21.80
C ALA A 23 7.68 10.91 20.66
N TRP A 24 7.19 11.80 19.80
CA TRP A 24 6.37 11.44 18.65
C TRP A 24 7.13 10.64 17.57
N GLY A 25 8.41 10.94 17.33
CA GLY A 25 9.24 10.27 16.32
C GLY A 25 9.48 8.80 16.67
N ILE A 26 9.80 8.54 17.94
CA ILE A 26 9.96 7.18 18.49
C ILE A 26 8.67 6.37 18.34
N VAL A 27 7.51 6.97 18.69
CA VAL A 27 6.22 6.29 18.59
C VAL A 27 5.91 5.92 17.14
N VAL A 28 6.09 6.84 16.20
CA VAL A 28 5.86 6.58 14.76
C VAL A 28 6.81 5.50 14.25
N GLN A 29 8.08 5.54 14.65
CA GLN A 29 9.07 4.52 14.27
C GLN A 29 8.66 3.13 14.74
N VAL A 30 8.25 3.00 16.00
CA VAL A 30 7.82 1.71 16.58
C VAL A 30 6.55 1.19 15.90
N LEU A 31 5.56 2.05 15.68
CA LEU A 31 4.34 1.68 14.96
C LEU A 31 4.62 1.24 13.52
N THR A 32 5.59 1.89 12.87
CA THR A 32 6.03 1.52 11.53
C THR A 32 6.76 0.18 11.54
N ALA A 33 7.66 -0.06 12.50
CA ALA A 33 8.36 -1.34 12.68
C ALA A 33 7.37 -2.49 12.81
N LEU A 34 6.37 -2.29 13.67
CA LEU A 34 5.37 -3.28 13.97
C LEU A 34 4.52 -3.60 12.73
N GLY A 35 4.06 -2.56 12.01
CA GLY A 35 3.32 -2.73 10.75
C GLY A 35 4.15 -3.46 9.68
N PHE A 36 5.44 -3.15 9.56
CA PHE A 36 6.35 -3.84 8.66
C PHE A 36 6.50 -5.34 8.99
N LEU A 37 6.75 -5.67 10.26
CA LEU A 37 6.88 -7.07 10.69
C LEU A 37 5.59 -7.87 10.49
N ILE A 38 4.43 -7.26 10.80
CA ILE A 38 3.11 -7.89 10.60
C ILE A 38 2.87 -8.13 9.11
N SER A 39 3.06 -7.13 8.25
CA SER A 39 2.85 -7.25 6.80
C SER A 39 3.78 -8.28 6.17
N LEU A 40 5.06 -8.29 6.56
CA LEU A 40 6.03 -9.28 6.10
C LEU A 40 5.67 -10.70 6.58
N GLY A 41 5.28 -10.86 7.85
CA GLY A 41 4.82 -12.14 8.39
C GLY A 41 3.60 -12.70 7.63
N LEU A 42 2.62 -11.83 7.31
CA LEU A 42 1.45 -12.21 6.51
C LEU A 42 1.83 -12.57 5.07
N LEU A 43 2.76 -11.82 4.45
CA LEU A 43 3.27 -12.12 3.11
C LEU A 43 3.94 -13.49 3.07
N LEU A 44 4.84 -13.76 4.03
CA LEU A 44 5.51 -15.06 4.15
C LEU A 44 4.50 -16.18 4.39
N ALA A 45 3.50 -15.97 5.25
CA ALA A 45 2.45 -16.96 5.48
C ALA A 45 1.68 -17.30 4.19
N VAL A 46 1.34 -16.30 3.37
CA VAL A 46 0.69 -16.50 2.06
C VAL A 46 1.61 -17.22 1.08
N LEU A 47 2.89 -16.87 1.02
CA LEU A 47 3.87 -17.52 0.15
C LEU A 47 4.14 -18.98 0.54
N VAL A 48 4.32 -19.26 1.84
CA VAL A 48 4.47 -20.61 2.38
C VAL A 48 3.21 -21.42 2.09
N ARG A 49 2.01 -20.85 2.30
CA ARG A 49 0.76 -21.52 1.94
C ARG A 49 0.67 -21.79 0.44
N TRP A 50 1.11 -20.87 -0.41
CA TRP A 50 1.13 -21.06 -1.85
C TRP A 50 2.07 -22.21 -2.24
N MET A 51 3.29 -22.25 -1.70
CA MET A 51 4.26 -23.33 -1.94
C MET A 51 3.75 -24.68 -1.43
N CYS A 52 3.27 -24.76 -0.18
CA CYS A 52 2.88 -26.00 0.48
C CYS A 52 1.53 -26.57 -0.03
N VAL A 53 0.55 -25.72 -0.37
CA VAL A 53 -0.82 -26.16 -0.72
C VAL A 53 -1.06 -26.18 -2.23
N CYS A 54 -0.45 -25.26 -2.98
CA CYS A 54 -0.64 -25.17 -4.45
C CYS A 54 0.46 -25.90 -5.24
N GLY A 55 1.61 -26.21 -4.62
CA GLY A 55 2.69 -27.00 -5.21
C GLY A 55 2.27 -28.42 -5.62
N PRO A 56 1.59 -29.20 -4.75
CA PRO A 56 1.29 -30.61 -5.02
C PRO A 56 0.02 -30.88 -5.86
N CYS A 57 -0.93 -29.95 -5.93
CA CYS A 57 -2.32 -30.27 -6.33
C CYS A 57 -2.72 -29.87 -7.77
N GLY A 58 -1.82 -29.42 -8.65
CA GLY A 58 -2.14 -29.08 -10.06
C GLY A 58 -3.16 -27.95 -10.30
N ARG A 59 -3.83 -27.44 -9.26
CA ARG A 59 -4.85 -26.37 -9.30
C ARG A 59 -4.23 -24.97 -9.28
N ARG A 60 -3.16 -24.75 -10.05
CA ARG A 60 -2.37 -23.49 -10.09
C ARG A 60 -3.14 -22.30 -10.65
N GLY A 61 -4.11 -22.51 -11.55
CA GLY A 61 -4.74 -21.43 -12.30
C GLY A 61 -5.61 -20.45 -11.49
N VAL A 62 -6.56 -20.96 -10.69
CA VAL A 62 -7.56 -20.11 -10.01
C VAL A 62 -7.11 -19.71 -8.60
N ARG A 63 -6.56 -20.66 -7.83
CA ARG A 63 -6.08 -20.40 -6.46
C ARG A 63 -4.79 -19.59 -6.44
N GLY A 64 -3.92 -19.78 -7.44
CA GLY A 64 -2.69 -19.00 -7.59
C GLY A 64 -2.94 -17.51 -7.83
N ALA A 65 -3.98 -17.16 -8.60
CA ALA A 65 -4.28 -15.77 -8.95
C ALA A 65 -4.74 -14.93 -7.75
N ALA A 66 -5.62 -15.46 -6.89
CA ALA A 66 -6.05 -14.78 -5.67
C ALA A 66 -4.91 -14.64 -4.66
N CYS A 67 -4.06 -15.68 -4.53
CA CYS A 67 -2.85 -15.61 -3.71
C CYS A 67 -1.86 -14.57 -4.25
N ALA A 68 -1.70 -14.45 -5.57
CA ALA A 68 -0.82 -13.47 -6.20
C ALA A 68 -1.29 -12.03 -5.96
N SER A 69 -2.57 -11.72 -6.17
CA SER A 69 -3.15 -10.40 -5.86
C SER A 69 -3.02 -10.04 -4.37
N THR A 70 -3.19 -11.01 -3.48
CA THR A 70 -2.99 -10.82 -2.04
C THR A 70 -1.52 -10.58 -1.68
N ALA A 71 -0.60 -11.34 -2.28
CA ALA A 71 0.84 -11.16 -2.08
C ALA A 71 1.31 -9.80 -2.61
N LEU A 72 0.85 -9.37 -3.79
CA LEU A 72 1.16 -8.04 -4.35
C LEU A 72 0.68 -6.90 -3.45
N PHE A 73 -0.54 -7.01 -2.91
CA PHE A 73 -1.05 -6.04 -1.95
C PHE A 73 -0.23 -5.99 -0.67
N LEU A 74 0.11 -7.14 -0.09
CA LEU A 74 0.93 -7.21 1.13
C LEU A 74 2.36 -6.69 0.89
N LEU A 75 2.93 -6.96 -0.29
CA LEU A 75 4.22 -6.40 -0.70
C LEU A 75 4.15 -4.88 -0.78
N ALA A 76 3.08 -4.32 -1.37
CA ALA A 76 2.86 -2.88 -1.41
C ALA A 76 2.78 -2.28 0.00
N VAL A 77 1.99 -2.88 0.89
CA VAL A 77 1.83 -2.42 2.28
C VAL A 77 3.15 -2.53 3.07
N ALA A 78 3.89 -3.62 2.91
CA ALA A 78 5.22 -3.76 3.52
C ALA A 78 6.18 -2.67 3.01
N GLY A 79 6.15 -2.37 1.72
CA GLY A 79 6.91 -1.24 1.16
C GLY A 79 6.49 0.11 1.74
N ILE A 80 5.19 0.36 1.94
CA ILE A 80 4.68 1.59 2.56
C ILE A 80 5.23 1.75 3.99
N PHE A 81 5.30 0.68 4.77
CA PHE A 81 5.95 0.71 6.09
C PHE A 81 7.48 0.78 6.02
N ALA A 82 8.11 0.34 4.93
CA ALA A 82 9.55 0.50 4.75
C ALA A 82 9.94 1.94 4.38
N LEU A 83 9.05 2.70 3.72
CA LEU A 83 9.34 4.07 3.28
C LEU A 83 9.79 4.99 4.43
N PRO A 84 9.13 5.08 5.60
CA PRO A 84 9.61 5.89 6.72
C PRO A 84 11.04 5.55 7.16
N TYR A 85 11.48 4.30 7.07
CA TYR A 85 12.88 3.93 7.36
C TYR A 85 13.84 4.43 6.28
N SER A 86 13.40 4.43 5.03
CA SER A 86 14.19 5.04 3.94
C SER A 86 14.33 6.55 4.15
N PHE A 87 13.38 7.22 4.81
CA PHE A 87 13.50 8.62 5.23
C PHE A 87 14.49 8.82 6.39
N VAL A 88 14.75 7.79 7.20
CA VAL A 88 15.57 7.86 8.43
C VAL A 88 17.06 7.56 8.19
N VAL A 89 17.41 6.79 7.16
CA VAL A 89 18.82 6.55 6.77
C VAL A 89 19.26 7.65 5.80
N GLY A 90 20.42 8.27 6.08
CA GLY A 90 20.91 9.53 5.51
C GLY A 90 20.59 9.80 4.03
N LEU A 91 20.26 11.07 3.75
CA LEU A 91 20.10 11.57 2.38
C LEU A 91 21.44 11.46 1.65
N THR A 92 21.55 10.49 0.75
CA THR A 92 22.54 10.57 -0.33
C THR A 92 21.83 11.16 -1.54
N GLU A 93 22.57 11.86 -2.41
CA GLU A 93 22.09 12.49 -3.64
C GLU A 93 21.22 11.53 -4.50
N GLN A 94 21.38 10.21 -4.38
CA GLN A 94 20.61 9.23 -5.14
C GLN A 94 19.33 8.71 -4.44
N THR A 95 19.17 8.88 -3.13
CA THR A 95 18.02 8.29 -2.40
C THR A 95 16.77 9.17 -2.43
N CYS A 96 16.94 10.48 -2.61
CA CYS A 96 15.83 11.45 -2.71
C CYS A 96 14.82 11.13 -3.82
N PRO A 97 15.22 10.95 -5.10
CA PRO A 97 14.26 10.65 -6.17
C PRO A 97 13.61 9.27 -6.01
N VAL A 98 14.35 8.31 -5.47
CA VAL A 98 13.88 6.94 -5.25
C VAL A 98 12.74 6.89 -4.23
N ARG A 99 12.78 7.72 -3.18
CA ARG A 99 11.71 7.81 -2.17
C ARG A 99 10.38 8.24 -2.79
N VAL A 100 10.39 9.30 -3.60
CA VAL A 100 9.21 9.84 -4.29
C VAL A 100 8.64 8.84 -5.29
N PHE A 101 9.52 8.21 -6.07
CA PHE A 101 9.15 7.16 -7.00
C PHE A 101 8.48 5.97 -6.31
N LEU A 102 9.12 5.45 -5.25
CA LEU A 102 8.58 4.32 -4.49
C LEU A 102 7.25 4.66 -3.81
N PHE A 103 7.09 5.88 -3.28
CA PHE A 103 5.84 6.35 -2.69
C PHE A 103 4.67 6.19 -3.68
N GLY A 104 4.82 6.74 -4.89
CA GLY A 104 3.77 6.65 -5.91
C GLY A 104 3.48 5.22 -6.34
N VAL A 105 4.52 4.43 -6.62
CA VAL A 105 4.38 3.05 -7.11
C VAL A 105 3.75 2.13 -6.06
N LEU A 106 4.13 2.23 -4.79
CA LEU A 106 3.60 1.39 -3.72
C LEU A 106 2.12 1.68 -3.46
N PHE A 107 1.71 2.95 -3.39
CA PHE A 107 0.30 3.30 -3.25
C PHE A 107 -0.51 2.95 -4.51
N GLY A 108 0.06 3.18 -5.69
CA GLY A 108 -0.55 2.78 -6.96
C GLY A 108 -0.83 1.27 -7.00
N LEU A 109 0.13 0.44 -6.60
CA LEU A 109 -0.03 -1.00 -6.52
C LEU A 109 -1.08 -1.41 -5.47
N ALA A 110 -1.06 -0.78 -4.27
CA ALA A 110 -2.02 -1.08 -3.22
C ALA A 110 -3.47 -0.80 -3.66
N PHE A 111 -3.75 0.39 -4.21
CA PHE A 111 -5.09 0.75 -4.68
C PHE A 111 -5.49 0.01 -5.96
N ALA A 112 -4.55 -0.29 -6.85
CA ALA A 112 -4.80 -1.15 -8.02
C ALA A 112 -5.25 -2.55 -7.60
N CYS A 113 -4.61 -3.16 -6.59
CA CYS A 113 -5.02 -4.45 -6.03
C CYS A 113 -6.43 -4.39 -5.42
N LEU A 114 -6.75 -3.34 -4.65
CA LEU A 114 -8.09 -3.16 -4.06
C LEU A 114 -9.16 -2.97 -5.16
N LEU A 115 -8.89 -2.12 -6.15
CA LEU A 115 -9.78 -1.91 -7.29
C LEU A 115 -10.00 -3.20 -8.09
N ALA A 116 -8.94 -3.94 -8.37
CA ALA A 116 -9.01 -5.22 -9.08
C ALA A 116 -9.90 -6.23 -8.35
N ARG A 117 -9.83 -6.30 -7.01
CA ARG A 117 -10.72 -7.14 -6.20
C ARG A 117 -12.17 -6.73 -6.30
N VAL A 118 -12.47 -5.43 -6.17
CA VAL A 118 -13.83 -4.90 -6.29
C VAL A 118 -14.43 -5.21 -7.67
N LEU A 119 -13.62 -5.09 -8.74
CA LEU A 119 -14.02 -5.43 -10.10
C LEU A 119 -14.16 -6.95 -10.31
N ALA A 120 -13.29 -7.76 -9.71
CA ALA A 120 -13.38 -9.22 -9.77
C ALA A 120 -14.67 -9.73 -9.11
N VAL A 121 -15.09 -9.12 -7.99
CA VAL A 121 -16.39 -9.42 -7.35
C VAL A 121 -17.55 -9.06 -8.30
N ARG A 122 -17.45 -7.97 -9.06
CA ARG A 122 -18.46 -7.54 -10.05
C ARG A 122 -18.56 -8.50 -11.25
N GLY A 123 -17.44 -9.09 -11.67
CA GLY A 123 -17.31 -9.92 -12.88
C GLY A 123 -17.61 -11.41 -12.72
N CYS A 124 -18.26 -11.84 -11.63
CA CYS A 124 -18.51 -13.27 -11.36
C CYS A 124 -19.50 -13.93 -12.36
N ARG A 125 -19.00 -14.32 -13.55
CA ARG A 125 -19.45 -15.52 -14.28
C ARG A 125 -18.57 -16.04 -15.43
N GLY A 126 -17.39 -15.49 -15.72
CA GLY A 126 -16.68 -15.85 -16.98
C GLY A 126 -15.24 -16.34 -16.90
N ARG A 127 -14.32 -15.61 -16.25
CA ARG A 127 -12.86 -15.86 -16.40
C ARG A 127 -12.15 -15.79 -15.05
N ARG A 128 -12.32 -16.85 -14.26
CA ARG A 128 -11.59 -17.11 -13.00
C ARG A 128 -10.17 -17.58 -13.35
N GLY A 129 -9.20 -16.68 -13.32
CA GLY A 129 -7.79 -16.97 -13.61
C GLY A 129 -6.89 -15.78 -13.26
N TRP A 130 -5.79 -15.60 -13.98
CA TRP A 130 -4.80 -14.51 -13.80
C TRP A 130 -5.31 -13.09 -14.10
N THR A 131 -6.61 -12.91 -14.34
CA THR A 131 -7.20 -11.62 -14.71
C THR A 131 -7.14 -10.60 -13.58
N GLU A 132 -7.35 -11.01 -12.34
CA GLU A 132 -7.30 -10.12 -11.18
C GLU A 132 -5.88 -9.57 -10.93
N PRO A 133 -4.84 -10.41 -10.71
CA PRO A 133 -3.48 -9.90 -10.54
C PRO A 133 -2.96 -9.23 -11.82
N GLY A 134 -3.36 -9.70 -13.01
CA GLY A 134 -2.98 -9.07 -14.28
C GLY A 134 -3.54 -7.65 -14.42
N LEU A 135 -4.79 -7.42 -14.02
CA LEU A 135 -5.39 -6.09 -14.00
C LEU A 135 -4.69 -5.18 -12.97
N ALA A 136 -4.42 -5.70 -11.77
CA ALA A 136 -3.70 -4.94 -10.75
C ALA A 136 -2.30 -4.53 -11.23
N LEU A 137 -1.55 -5.45 -11.85
CA LEU A 137 -0.24 -5.17 -12.42
C LEU A 137 -0.32 -4.17 -13.59
N ALA A 138 -1.32 -4.28 -14.47
CA ALA A 138 -1.51 -3.34 -15.57
C ALA A 138 -1.80 -1.92 -15.04
N LEU A 139 -2.67 -1.78 -14.04
CA LEU A 139 -2.97 -0.49 -13.43
C LEU A 139 -1.77 0.08 -12.66
N ALA A 140 -0.99 -0.76 -11.98
CA ALA A 140 0.24 -0.35 -11.31
C ALA A 140 1.33 0.07 -12.31
N LEU A 141 1.43 -0.61 -13.46
CA LEU A 141 2.36 -0.28 -14.53
C LEU A 141 2.14 1.14 -15.06
N VAL A 142 0.89 1.58 -15.17
CA VAL A 142 0.57 2.98 -15.55
C VAL A 142 1.20 3.96 -14.56
N GLN A 143 1.11 3.71 -13.25
CA GLN A 143 1.77 4.55 -12.26
C GLN A 143 3.29 4.49 -12.37
N VAL A 144 3.87 3.34 -12.69
CA VAL A 144 5.32 3.20 -12.94
C VAL A 144 5.75 4.06 -14.12
N VAL A 145 5.03 4.01 -15.24
CA VAL A 145 5.34 4.83 -16.43
C VAL A 145 5.26 6.31 -16.08
N ILE A 146 4.18 6.76 -15.45
CA ILE A 146 4.02 8.17 -15.02
C ILE A 146 5.18 8.58 -14.08
N ALA A 147 5.55 7.71 -13.13
CA ALA A 147 6.62 8.01 -12.18
C ALA A 147 8.01 8.05 -12.82
N VAL A 148 8.29 7.18 -13.80
CA VAL A 148 9.53 7.20 -14.58
C VAL A 148 9.60 8.46 -15.44
N GLU A 149 8.52 8.81 -16.16
CA GLU A 149 8.47 10.01 -16.99
C GLU A 149 8.71 11.28 -16.17
N TRP A 150 8.02 11.41 -15.04
CA TRP A 150 8.22 12.54 -14.13
C TRP A 150 9.66 12.60 -13.61
N LEU A 151 10.22 11.47 -13.18
CA LEU A 151 11.58 11.41 -12.67
C LEU A 151 12.61 11.81 -13.73
N LEU A 152 12.46 11.32 -14.96
CA LEU A 152 13.33 11.69 -16.07
C LEU A 152 13.24 13.20 -16.37
N VAL A 153 12.03 13.77 -16.39
CA VAL A 153 11.84 15.19 -16.66
C VAL A 153 12.48 16.06 -15.57
N VAL A 154 12.24 15.76 -14.29
CA VAL A 154 12.77 16.53 -13.16
C VAL A 154 14.30 16.40 -13.07
N MET A 155 14.83 15.18 -13.19
CA MET A 155 16.28 14.95 -13.15
C MET A 155 17.03 15.63 -14.30
N VAL A 156 16.43 15.68 -15.49
CA VAL A 156 17.00 16.38 -16.66
C VAL A 156 16.86 17.91 -16.53
N ARG A 157 15.75 18.39 -15.98
CA ARG A 157 15.43 19.82 -15.89
C ARG A 157 16.21 20.53 -14.80
N ASP A 158 16.30 19.95 -13.60
CA ASP A 158 16.75 20.67 -12.42
C ASP A 158 18.24 20.49 -12.10
N ARG A 159 18.96 19.67 -12.88
CA ARG A 159 20.41 19.37 -12.73
C ARG A 159 20.88 19.04 -11.31
N GLY A 160 19.94 18.69 -10.41
CA GLY A 160 20.15 18.41 -9.00
C GLY A 160 19.08 17.44 -8.53
N PRO A 161 19.44 16.33 -7.85
CA PRO A 161 18.55 15.19 -7.66
C PRO A 161 17.46 15.36 -6.59
N CYS A 162 17.33 16.54 -5.99
CA CYS A 162 16.49 16.73 -4.79
C CYS A 162 15.79 18.10 -4.71
N SER A 163 15.69 18.84 -5.82
CA SER A 163 14.97 20.11 -5.88
C SER A 163 13.63 19.93 -6.60
N TYR A 164 12.61 19.47 -5.90
CA TYR A 164 11.24 19.41 -6.43
C TYR A 164 10.28 20.19 -5.53
N SER A 165 9.25 20.79 -6.14
CA SER A 165 8.20 21.47 -5.40
C SER A 165 7.15 20.47 -4.89
N GLN A 166 6.51 20.79 -3.77
CA GLN A 166 5.44 19.94 -3.22
C GLN A 166 4.24 19.81 -4.18
N GLU A 167 4.02 20.81 -5.04
CA GLU A 167 2.98 20.79 -6.06
C GLU A 167 3.27 19.75 -7.15
N GLU A 168 4.53 19.66 -7.60
CA GLU A 168 4.97 18.62 -8.55
C GLU A 168 4.84 17.21 -7.97
N PHE A 169 5.12 17.06 -6.68
CA PHE A 169 4.91 15.79 -5.99
C PHE A 169 3.42 15.39 -5.92
N ILE A 170 2.52 16.35 -5.67
CA ILE A 170 1.08 16.06 -5.68
C ILE A 170 0.59 15.73 -7.09
N MET A 171 1.10 16.42 -8.12
CA MET A 171 0.78 16.11 -9.52
C MET A 171 1.15 14.66 -9.87
N LEU A 172 2.29 14.16 -9.39
CA LEU A 172 2.71 12.77 -9.55
C LEU A 172 1.72 11.74 -8.96
N LEU A 173 0.93 12.15 -7.97
CA LEU A 173 0.03 11.29 -7.21
C LEU A 173 -1.43 11.41 -7.65
N ILE A 174 -1.75 12.24 -8.65
CA ILE A 174 -3.11 12.38 -9.18
C ILE A 174 -3.67 11.04 -9.63
N TYR A 175 -2.88 10.22 -10.33
CA TYR A 175 -3.36 8.91 -10.79
C TYR A 175 -3.69 7.97 -9.61
N VAL A 176 -2.85 7.98 -8.57
CA VAL A 176 -3.09 7.23 -7.33
C VAL A 176 -4.40 7.65 -6.66
N MET A 177 -4.67 8.96 -6.63
CA MET A 177 -5.92 9.51 -6.10
C MET A 177 -7.14 9.09 -6.92
N VAL A 178 -7.01 9.08 -8.25
CA VAL A 178 -8.07 8.60 -9.14
C VAL A 178 -8.35 7.11 -8.88
N LEU A 179 -7.31 6.28 -8.72
CA LEU A 179 -7.48 4.87 -8.36
C LEU A 179 -8.24 4.70 -7.04
N LEU A 180 -7.84 5.45 -6.01
CA LEU A 180 -8.50 5.44 -4.70
C LEU A 180 -9.96 5.89 -4.80
N ALA A 181 -10.24 6.98 -5.52
CA ALA A 181 -11.59 7.49 -5.71
C ALA A 181 -12.49 6.49 -6.46
N VAL A 182 -12.00 5.90 -7.55
CA VAL A 182 -12.74 4.90 -8.33
C VAL A 182 -13.01 3.65 -7.50
N ALA A 183 -12.01 3.15 -6.76
CA ALA A 183 -12.18 2.01 -5.85
C ALA A 183 -13.25 2.31 -4.79
N THR A 184 -13.21 3.50 -4.18
CA THR A 184 -14.18 3.95 -3.17
C THR A 184 -15.58 4.04 -3.76
N MET A 185 -15.75 4.72 -4.90
CA MET A 185 -17.04 4.90 -5.57
C MET A 185 -17.67 3.55 -5.94
N LEU A 186 -16.89 2.64 -6.52
CA LEU A 186 -17.36 1.31 -6.84
C LEU A 186 -17.80 0.58 -5.57
N SER A 187 -16.98 0.60 -4.52
CA SER A 187 -17.28 -0.09 -3.27
C SER A 187 -18.54 0.45 -2.58
N LEU A 188 -18.75 1.77 -2.58
CA LEU A 188 -19.96 2.42 -2.06
C LEU A 188 -21.22 2.03 -2.84
N ARG A 189 -21.13 1.92 -4.18
CA ARG A 189 -22.26 1.47 -5.02
C ARG A 189 -22.71 0.04 -4.68
N PHE A 190 -21.85 -0.76 -4.05
CA PHE A 190 -22.13 -2.15 -3.69
C PHE A 190 -22.53 -2.36 -2.22
N LEU A 191 -22.69 -1.29 -1.43
CA LEU A 191 -23.24 -1.33 -0.08
C LEU A 191 -24.66 -1.90 -0.01
N CYS A 192 -25.38 -1.89 -1.12
CA CYS A 192 -26.80 -2.23 -1.19
C CYS A 192 -27.10 -3.74 -0.96
N ASN A 193 -26.08 -4.60 -0.86
CA ASN A 193 -26.26 -6.00 -0.52
C ASN A 193 -25.44 -6.30 0.75
N SER A 194 -26.12 -6.59 1.86
CA SER A 194 -25.52 -6.62 3.21
C SER A 194 -24.61 -7.84 3.42
N ALA A 195 -23.30 -7.62 3.50
CA ALA A 195 -22.39 -8.60 4.09
C ALA A 195 -21.33 -7.87 4.91
N SER A 196 -21.18 -8.27 6.18
CA SER A 196 -20.33 -7.62 7.20
C SER A 196 -18.88 -7.39 6.73
N TYR A 197 -18.33 -8.30 5.92
CA TYR A 197 -16.96 -8.19 5.42
C TYR A 197 -16.75 -7.04 4.42
N ARG A 198 -17.77 -6.65 3.62
CA ARG A 198 -17.65 -5.54 2.65
C ARG A 198 -17.55 -4.17 3.32
N LEU A 199 -18.06 -4.04 4.54
CA LEU A 199 -17.99 -2.80 5.33
C LEU A 199 -16.55 -2.47 5.71
N VAL A 200 -15.72 -3.48 5.97
CA VAL A 200 -14.31 -3.28 6.33
C VAL A 200 -13.52 -2.71 5.16
N ASP A 201 -13.68 -3.26 3.95
CA ASP A 201 -13.00 -2.75 2.75
C ASP A 201 -13.40 -1.30 2.43
N ILE A 202 -14.69 -0.98 2.61
CA ILE A 202 -15.22 0.37 2.42
C ILE A 202 -14.68 1.33 3.48
N LEU A 203 -14.66 0.90 4.73
CA LEU A 203 -14.10 1.69 5.83
C LEU A 203 -12.61 1.96 5.59
N THR A 204 -11.85 0.95 5.17
CA THR A 204 -10.43 1.09 4.78
C THR A 204 -10.26 2.12 3.67
N LEU A 205 -11.06 2.06 2.61
CA LEU A 205 -10.99 3.03 1.50
C LEU A 205 -11.37 4.45 1.95
N LEU A 206 -12.43 4.60 2.73
CA LEU A 206 -12.87 5.92 3.26
C LEU A 206 -11.85 6.54 4.21
N LEU A 207 -11.30 5.74 5.13
CA LEU A 207 -10.22 6.20 6.02
C LEU A 207 -8.98 6.59 5.22
N SER A 208 -8.63 5.83 4.18
CA SER A 208 -7.52 6.17 3.30
C SER A 208 -7.76 7.51 2.58
N VAL A 209 -8.97 7.74 2.03
CA VAL A 209 -9.35 9.03 1.44
C VAL A 209 -9.19 10.17 2.44
N ALA A 210 -9.67 9.99 3.68
CA ALA A 210 -9.54 11.00 4.72
C ALA A 210 -8.06 11.33 5.02
N ILE A 211 -7.20 10.31 5.16
CA ILE A 211 -5.76 10.49 5.39
C ILE A 211 -5.12 11.24 4.22
N TRP A 212 -5.41 10.85 2.98
CA TRP A 212 -4.89 11.48 1.78
C TRP A 212 -5.27 12.97 1.67
N VAL A 213 -6.53 13.30 1.97
CA VAL A 213 -7.01 14.70 1.98
C VAL A 213 -6.28 15.50 3.07
N VAL A 214 -6.27 15.00 4.30
CA VAL A 214 -5.60 15.67 5.43
C VAL A 214 -4.13 15.91 5.12
N TRP A 215 -3.43 14.87 4.66
CA TRP A 215 -2.01 14.94 4.32
C TRP A 215 -1.71 15.96 3.21
N ILE A 216 -2.48 16.00 2.12
CA ILE A 216 -2.30 17.03 1.07
C ILE A 216 -2.53 18.43 1.62
N THR A 217 -3.56 18.63 2.44
CA THR A 217 -3.86 19.96 2.99
C THR A 217 -2.75 20.46 3.93
N LEU A 218 -2.17 19.55 4.72
CA LEU A 218 -1.06 19.87 5.61
C LEU A 218 0.22 20.22 4.84
N LEU A 219 0.54 19.46 3.79
CA LEU A 219 1.70 19.75 2.94
C LEU A 219 1.52 21.10 2.20
N THR A 220 0.41 21.27 1.48
CA THR A 220 0.20 22.45 0.62
C THR A 220 0.02 23.76 1.38
N ARG A 221 -0.73 23.74 2.49
CA ARG A 221 -1.09 24.96 3.25
C ARG A 221 -0.51 24.97 4.65
N GLY A 222 -0.73 23.89 5.41
CA GLY A 222 -0.42 23.83 6.84
C GLY A 222 1.04 24.19 7.17
N ASN A 223 2.01 23.54 6.51
CA ASN A 223 3.43 23.78 6.79
C ASN A 223 3.90 25.19 6.37
N ARG A 224 3.26 25.80 5.37
CA ARG A 224 3.58 27.16 4.90
C ARG A 224 3.01 28.23 5.83
N GLU A 225 1.78 28.04 6.30
CA GLU A 225 1.08 29.00 7.18
C GLU A 225 1.61 28.98 8.61
N LEU A 226 2.11 27.83 9.08
CA LEU A 226 2.70 27.66 10.42
C LEU A 226 4.19 28.04 10.50
N GLY A 227 4.83 28.42 9.38
CA GLY A 227 6.22 28.87 9.35
C GLY A 227 7.27 27.78 9.64
N HIS A 228 6.91 26.50 9.51
CA HIS A 228 7.73 25.36 9.91
C HIS A 228 8.35 24.56 8.73
N ARG A 229 8.33 25.11 7.50
CA ARG A 229 9.10 24.53 6.38
C ARG A 229 10.60 24.84 6.53
N PRO A 230 11.51 23.89 6.22
CA PRO A 230 11.29 22.54 5.67
C PRO A 230 11.24 21.39 6.71
N SER A 231 11.43 21.67 8.01
CA SER A 231 11.65 20.61 9.01
C SER A 231 10.43 19.72 9.30
N TRP A 232 9.21 20.15 8.94
CA TRP A 232 7.97 19.41 9.21
C TRP A 232 7.44 18.58 8.03
N ASP A 233 8.05 18.65 6.85
CA ASP A 233 7.59 17.89 5.68
C ASP A 233 7.83 16.37 5.86
N ASP A 234 9.04 15.97 6.27
CA ASP A 234 9.40 14.56 6.50
C ASP A 234 8.58 13.90 7.64
N PRO A 235 8.37 14.55 8.81
CA PRO A 235 7.48 14.07 9.86
C PRO A 235 6.03 13.82 9.40
N VAL A 236 5.45 14.78 8.67
CA VAL A 236 4.06 14.71 8.20
C VAL A 236 3.88 13.56 7.21
N ILE A 237 4.82 13.38 6.29
CA ILE A 237 4.82 12.26 5.34
C ILE A 237 4.98 10.92 6.08
N SER A 238 5.89 10.83 7.06
CA SER A 238 6.10 9.62 7.87
C SER A 238 4.83 9.22 8.63
N ILE A 239 4.19 10.16 9.33
CA ILE A 239 2.93 9.91 10.06
C ILE A 239 1.82 9.46 9.11
N ALA A 240 1.68 10.12 7.96
CA ALA A 240 0.66 9.76 6.97
C ALA A 240 0.90 8.36 6.39
N LEU A 241 2.15 8.01 6.08
CA LEU A 241 2.54 6.67 5.62
C LEU A 241 2.19 5.59 6.65
N THR A 242 2.59 5.79 7.91
CA THR A 242 2.31 4.85 8.99
C THR A 242 0.80 4.70 9.19
N ALA A 243 0.06 5.79 9.30
CA ALA A 243 -1.40 5.77 9.47
C ALA A 243 -2.11 5.05 8.32
N ASN A 244 -1.73 5.35 7.08
CA ASN A 244 -2.34 4.73 5.91
C ASN A 244 -1.96 3.24 5.79
N GLY A 245 -0.72 2.88 6.11
CA GLY A 245 -0.29 1.49 6.19
C GLY A 245 -1.13 0.66 7.16
N TRP A 246 -1.44 1.20 8.34
CA TRP A 246 -2.31 0.54 9.32
C TRP A 246 -3.75 0.42 8.79
N VAL A 247 -4.29 1.47 8.18
CA VAL A 247 -5.62 1.44 7.56
C VAL A 247 -5.72 0.37 6.45
N LEU A 248 -4.68 0.26 5.61
CA LEU A 248 -4.59 -0.76 4.57
C LEU A 248 -4.45 -2.18 5.15
N LEU A 249 -3.71 -2.35 6.26
CA LEU A 249 -3.63 -3.62 6.97
C LEU A 249 -4.98 -4.08 7.52
N LEU A 250 -5.83 -3.16 8.00
CA LEU A 250 -7.18 -3.49 8.47
C LEU A 250 -8.06 -4.10 7.37
N GLY A 251 -7.77 -3.81 6.09
CA GLY A 251 -8.44 -4.43 4.94
C GLY A 251 -7.96 -5.85 4.61
N VAL A 252 -6.82 -6.30 5.15
CA VAL A 252 -6.25 -7.64 4.84
C VAL A 252 -7.07 -8.81 5.41
N PRO A 253 -7.53 -8.80 6.68
CA PRO A 253 -8.29 -9.91 7.28
C PRO A 253 -9.54 -10.26 6.48
N CYS A 254 -10.23 -9.28 5.90
CA CYS A 254 -11.39 -9.47 5.03
C CYS A 254 -11.06 -10.41 3.84
N THR A 255 -9.92 -10.20 3.20
CA THR A 255 -9.42 -11.06 2.12
C THR A 255 -9.17 -12.51 2.56
N TRP A 256 -8.68 -12.72 3.79
CA TRP A 256 -8.46 -14.05 4.35
C TRP A 256 -9.78 -14.79 4.65
N TYR A 257 -10.78 -14.10 5.20
CA TYR A 257 -12.10 -14.67 5.47
C TYR A 257 -12.86 -15.02 4.17
N LEU A 258 -12.76 -14.18 3.14
CA LEU A 258 -13.30 -14.47 1.80
C LEU A 258 -12.66 -15.69 1.15
N PHE A 259 -11.36 -15.89 1.36
CA PHE A 259 -10.64 -17.07 0.89
C PHE A 259 -11.13 -18.35 1.60
N GLY A 260 -11.41 -18.28 2.90
CA GLY A 260 -12.02 -19.38 3.67
C GLY A 260 -13.42 -19.76 3.17
N TYR A 261 -14.31 -18.79 2.98
CA TYR A 261 -15.67 -19.03 2.47
C TYR A 261 -15.70 -19.58 1.03
N CYS A 262 -14.79 -19.13 0.16
CA CYS A 262 -14.64 -19.73 -1.18
C CYS A 262 -14.17 -21.20 -1.12
N GLN A 263 -13.45 -21.59 -0.06
CA GLN A 263 -13.00 -22.97 0.13
C GLN A 263 -14.20 -23.89 0.45
N ASP A 264 -15.13 -23.45 1.31
CA ASP A 264 -16.33 -24.22 1.70
C ASP A 264 -17.36 -24.36 0.57
N GLY A 265 -17.56 -23.33 -0.25
CA GLY A 265 -18.43 -23.40 -1.43
C GLY A 265 -17.95 -24.42 -2.48
N THR A 266 -16.64 -24.65 -2.58
CA THR A 266 -16.09 -25.67 -3.49
C THR A 266 -16.16 -27.10 -2.93
N HIS A 267 -16.18 -27.27 -1.60
CA HIS A 267 -16.40 -28.57 -0.97
C HIS A 267 -17.84 -29.06 -1.17
N HIS A 268 -18.83 -28.17 -1.14
CA HIS A 268 -20.23 -28.51 -1.45
C HIS A 268 -20.46 -28.81 -2.93
N ALA A 269 -19.85 -28.05 -3.85
CA ALA A 269 -19.95 -28.33 -5.29
C ALA A 269 -19.26 -29.66 -5.68
N SER A 270 -18.14 -30.01 -5.02
CA SER A 270 -17.44 -31.28 -5.27
C SER A 270 -18.19 -32.50 -4.72
N LYS A 271 -18.96 -32.36 -3.63
CA LYS A 271 -19.84 -33.44 -3.14
C LYS A 271 -21.02 -33.70 -4.07
N ASN A 272 -21.60 -32.66 -4.66
CA ASN A 272 -22.71 -32.82 -5.61
C ASN A 272 -22.25 -33.40 -6.96
N ALA A 273 -21.05 -33.08 -7.45
CA ALA A 273 -20.52 -33.66 -8.68
C ALA A 273 -20.27 -35.18 -8.58
N ASN A 274 -19.90 -35.69 -7.39
CA ASN A 274 -19.74 -37.13 -7.18
C ASN A 274 -21.07 -37.88 -7.05
N TYR A 275 -22.19 -37.20 -6.76
CA TYR A 275 -23.51 -37.84 -6.71
C TYR A 275 -24.08 -38.10 -8.12
N TYR A 276 -23.73 -37.28 -9.12
CA TYR A 276 -24.18 -37.47 -10.51
C TYR A 276 -23.31 -38.42 -11.33
N SER A 277 -22.14 -38.83 -10.82
CA SER A 277 -21.25 -39.79 -11.51
C SER A 277 -21.42 -41.24 -11.02
N PHE A 278 -22.36 -41.49 -10.09
CA PHE A 278 -22.72 -42.82 -9.60
C PHE A 278 -24.13 -43.26 -10.05
N LEU A 279 -24.81 -42.42 -10.85
CA LEU A 279 -26.17 -42.62 -11.37
C LEU A 279 -26.22 -42.70 -12.91
N LEU A 280 -25.07 -42.87 -13.55
CA LEU A 280 -24.89 -43.28 -14.95
C LEU A 280 -23.96 -44.50 -14.96
#